data_AF-A0A534RP66-F1
#
_entry.id   AF-A0A534RP66-F1
#
_cell.length_a   1.000
_cell.length_b   1.000
_cell.length_c   1.000
_cell.angle_alpha   90.00
_cell.angle_beta   90.00
_cell.angle_gamma   90.00
#
_symmetry.space_group_name_H-M   'P 1'
#
loop_
_entity.id
_entity.type
_entity.pdbx_description
1 polymer ?
#
loop_
_entity_poly.entity_id
_entity_poly.type
_entity_poly.pdbx_seq_one_letter_code
_entity_poly.pdbx_strand_id
1 'polypeptide(L)' 'HIDSFDQWGVELGKQLAQRIIPELESAMEPPLRHDSSTNALIRRHRRRLAENS' A
#
# COMPACT_ATOMS: atom_id res chain seq x y z
N HIS A 1 8.89 28.26 7.65
CA HIS A 1 8.44 27.69 8.93
C HIS A 1 7.89 26.31 8.62
N ILE A 2 8.60 25.24 8.98
CA ILE A 2 8.06 23.88 8.96
C ILE A 2 7.60 23.63 10.39
N ASP A 3 6.36 23.19 10.56
CA ASP A 3 5.77 23.03 11.88
C ASP A 3 6.03 21.60 12.38
N SER A 4 7.01 21.45 13.27
CA SER A 4 7.49 20.14 13.75
C SER A 4 6.46 19.34 14.57
N PHE A 5 5.26 19.88 14.78
CA PHE A 5 4.16 19.24 15.50
C PHE A 5 3.01 18.82 14.58
N ASP A 6 3.17 18.98 13.27
CA ASP A 6 2.11 18.73 12.31
C ASP A 6 1.90 17.22 12.05
N GLN A 7 0.68 16.72 12.29
CA GLN A 7 0.33 15.29 12.22
C GLN A 7 -0.27 14.90 10.86
N TRP A 8 -0.18 15.78 9.86
CA TRP A 8 -0.77 15.56 8.53
C TRP A 8 -0.19 14.32 7.83
N GLY A 9 1.06 13.98 8.09
CA GLY A 9 1.69 12.77 7.56
C GLY A 9 1.04 11.46 8.03
N VAL A 10 0.46 11.46 9.24
CA VAL A 10 -0.19 10.27 9.82
C VAL A 10 -1.54 10.01 9.18
N GLU A 11 -2.32 11.06 8.94
CA GLU A 11 -3.67 10.92 8.39
C GLU A 11 -3.64 10.52 6.91
N LEU A 12 -2.75 11.13 6.11
CA LEU A 12 -2.54 10.72 4.72
C LEU A 12 -2.04 9.28 4.63
N GLY A 13 -1.11 8.89 5.50
CA GLY A 13 -0.59 7.52 5.58
C GLY A 13 -1.69 6.49 5.88
N LYS A 14 -2.60 6.80 6.83
CA LYS A 14 -3.76 5.94 7.15
C LYS A 14 -4.71 5.78 5.97
N GLN A 15 -5.04 6.88 5.27
CA GLN A 15 -5.95 6.84 4.14
C GLN A 15 -5.38 6.11 2.92
N LEU A 16 -4.07 6.17 2.72
CA LEU A 16 -3.39 5.38 1.68
C LEU A 16 -3.36 3.89 2.06
N ALA A 17 -3.04 3.57 3.31
CA ALA A 17 -3.01 2.19 3.79
C ALA A 17 -4.39 1.51 3.65
N GLN A 18 -5.48 2.19 4.01
CA GLN A 18 -6.85 1.66 3.87
C GLN A 18 -7.20 1.24 2.43
N ARG A 19 -6.66 1.93 1.42
CA ARG A 19 -6.87 1.58 0.01
C ARG A 19 -6.01 0.40 -0.44
N ILE A 20 -4.80 0.27 0.11
CA ILE A 20 -3.81 -0.73 -0.29
C ILE A 20 -4.06 -2.10 0.38
N ILE A 21 -4.53 -2.13 1.62
CA ILE A 21 -4.81 -3.39 2.38
C ILE A 21 -5.64 -4.41 1.55
N PRO A 22 -6.81 -4.07 0.98
CA PRO A 22 -7.60 -5.03 0.20
C PRO A 22 -6.88 -5.53 -1.06
N GLU A 23 -5.96 -4.74 -1.62
CA GLU A 23 -5.14 -5.13 -2.78
C GLU A 23 -4.02 -6.10 -2.41
N LEU A 24 -3.59 -6.12 -1.15
CA LEU A 24 -2.60 -7.07 -0.62
C LEU A 24 -3.24 -8.38 -0.16
N GLU A 25 -4.41 -8.30 0.47
CA GLU A 25 -5.09 -9.46 1.10
C GLU A 25 -6.02 -10.23 0.16
N SER A 26 -6.42 -9.65 -0.98
CA SER A 26 -7.28 -10.34 -1.95
C SER A 26 -6.63 -11.65 -2.41
N ALA A 27 -7.37 -12.77 -2.38
CA ALA A 27 -6.88 -14.09 -2.79
C ALA A 27 -6.42 -14.15 -4.26
N MET A 28 -7.01 -13.32 -5.13
CA MET A 28 -6.61 -13.15 -6.53
C MET A 28 -6.13 -11.71 -6.76
N GLU A 29 -5.13 -11.51 -7.62
CA GLU A 29 -4.61 -10.16 -7.92
C GLU A 29 -5.72 -9.33 -8.59
N PRO A 30 -6.21 -8.25 -7.95
CA PRO A 30 -7.20 -7.38 -8.57
C PRO A 30 -6.53 -6.53 -9.66
N PRO A 31 -7.30 -6.00 -10.63
CA PRO A 31 -6.76 -5.07 -11.60
C PRO A 31 -6.26 -3.79 -10.91
N LEU A 32 -4.93 -3.64 -10.83
CA LEU A 32 -4.29 -2.48 -10.20
C LEU A 32 -4.36 -1.25 -11.12
N ARG A 33 -4.73 -0.10 -10.57
CA ARG A 33 -4.88 1.17 -11.32
C ARG A 33 -3.93 2.27 -10.82
N HIS A 34 -2.92 1.91 -10.05
CA HIS A 34 -1.90 2.85 -9.57
C HIS A 34 -0.78 3.04 -10.60
N ASP A 35 0.15 3.94 -10.29
CA ASP A 35 1.37 4.10 -11.07
C ASP A 35 2.22 2.81 -11.09
N SER A 36 3.16 2.75 -12.05
CA SER A 36 3.97 1.55 -12.27
C SER A 36 4.81 1.15 -11.07
N SER A 37 5.26 2.11 -10.24
CA SER A 37 6.09 1.84 -9.07
C SER A 37 5.26 1.21 -7.94
N THR A 38 4.07 1.75 -7.69
CA THR A 38 3.11 1.21 -6.70
C THR A 38 2.67 -0.20 -7.07
N ASN A 39 2.34 -0.44 -8.34
CA ASN A 39 1.94 -1.77 -8.81
C ASN A 39 3.06 -2.81 -8.65
N ALA A 40 4.31 -2.42 -8.92
CA ALA A 40 5.46 -3.32 -8.77
C ALA A 40 5.69 -3.72 -7.30
N LEU A 41 5.54 -2.78 -6.37
CA LEU A 41 5.68 -3.03 -4.93
C LEU A 41 4.59 -3.96 -4.39
N ILE A 42 3.33 -3.75 -4.80
CA ILE A 42 2.19 -4.60 -4.44
C ILE A 42 2.45 -6.06 -4.86
N ARG A 43 2.84 -6.29 -6.12
CA ARG A 43 3.15 -7.64 -6.63
C ARG A 43 4.32 -8.30 -5.92
N ARG A 44 5.36 -7.54 -5.57
CA ARG A 44 6.51 -8.07 -4.81
C ARG A 44 6.11 -8.45 -3.39
N HIS A 45 5.22 -7.70 -2.76
CA HIS A 45 4.73 -8.00 -1.42
C HIS A 45 3.86 -9.27 -1.41
N ARG A 46 2.90 -9.38 -2.36
CA ARG A 46 2.04 -10.57 -2.51
C ARG A 46 2.83 -11.86 -2.75
N ARG A 47 3.87 -11.83 -3.60
CA ARG A 47 4.76 -12.98 -3.82
C ARG A 47 5.45 -13.43 -2.52
N ARG A 48 5.98 -12.50 -1.73
CA ARG A 48 6.60 -12.81 -0.43
C ARG A 48 5.63 -13.45 0.56
N LEU A 49 4.35 -13.05 0.56
CA LEU A 49 3.35 -13.68 1.43
C LEU A 49 3.03 -15.12 1.01
N ALA A 50 2.98 -15.39 -0.30
CA ALA A 50 2.78 -16.73 -0.85
C ALA A 50 3.98 -17.66 -0.67
N GLU A 51 5.21 -17.12 -0.64
CA GLU A 51 6.45 -17.89 -0.39
C GLU A 51 6.61 -18.28 1.10
N ASN A 52 5.96 -17.56 2.02
CA ASN A 52 6.07 -17.75 3.47
C ASN A 52 4.89 -18.53 4.09
N SER A 53 3.90 -18.95 3.30
CA SER A 53 2.76 -19.77 3.72
C SER A 53 2.88 -21.18 3.16
#